data_AF-A0A4P6KEU8-F1
#
_entry.id   AF-A0A4P6KEU8-F1
#
_cell.length_a   1.000
_cell.length_b   1.000
_cell.length_c   1.000
_cell.angle_alpha   90.00
_cell.angle_beta   90.00
_cell.angle_gamma   90.00
#
_symmetry.space_group_name_H-M   'P 1'
#
loop_
_entity.id
_entity.type
_entity.pdbx_description
1 polymer ?
#
loop_
_entity_poly.entity_id
_entity_poly.type
_entity_poly.pdbx_seq_one_letter_code
_entity_poly.pdbx_strand_id
1 'polypeptide(L)' 'MSAPVLAALIAAGGVLGAAVITACATLAGLLWRRMIRAEVTNHGLWAYTRDLIDHIYRGRIGPPPSPPDHIKHLYQTGD' A
#
# COMPACT_ATOMS: atom_id res chain seq x y z
N MET A 1 2.69 47.05 -16.51
CA MET A 1 3.08 45.68 -16.93
C MET A 1 2.44 45.39 -18.27
N SER A 2 3.17 44.88 -19.27
CA SER A 2 2.60 44.63 -20.60
C SER A 2 1.78 43.33 -20.61
N ALA A 3 0.73 43.28 -21.44
CA ALA A 3 -0.12 42.09 -21.62
C ALA A 3 0.66 40.77 -21.82
N PRO A 4 1.75 40.70 -22.61
CA PRO A 4 2.51 39.45 -22.77
C PRO A 4 3.21 39.00 -21.47
N VAL A 5 3.68 39.94 -20.64
CA VAL A 5 4.32 39.61 -19.36
C VAL A 5 3.30 39.02 -18.39
N LEU A 6 2.08 39.57 -18.34
CA LEU A 6 1.00 39.01 -17.51
C LEU A 6 0.60 37.60 -17.96
N ALA A 7 0.44 37.39 -19.27
CA ALA A 7 0.10 36.07 -19.82
C ALA A 7 1.18 35.03 -19.50
N ALA A 8 2.45 35.40 -19.63
CA ALA A 8 3.58 34.53 -19.29
C ALA A 8 3.59 34.13 -17.81
N LEU A 9 3.30 35.07 -16.89
CA LEU A 9 3.23 34.78 -15.46
C LEU A 9 2.06 33.86 -15.09
N ILE A 10 0.89 34.05 -15.70
CA ILE A 10 -0.27 33.17 -15.48
C ILE A 10 0.03 31.76 -16.00
N ALA A 11 0.61 31.65 -17.20
CA ALA A 11 0.99 30.36 -17.76
C ALA A 11 2.05 29.64 -16.88
N ALA A 12 3.09 30.35 -16.45
CA ALA A 12 4.11 29.81 -15.56
C ALA A 12 3.51 29.35 -14.22
N GLY A 13 2.64 30.17 -13.61
CA GLY A 13 1.91 29.81 -12.39
C GLY A 13 1.01 28.58 -12.57
N GLY A 14 0.31 28.48 -13.71
CA GLY A 14 -0.53 27.34 -14.04
C GLY A 14 0.27 26.05 -14.20
N VAL A 15 1.42 26.10 -14.89
CA VAL A 15 2.31 24.94 -15.05
C VAL A 15 2.88 24.49 -13.71
N LEU A 16 3.34 25.42 -12.87
CA LEU A 16 3.86 25.11 -11.54
C LEU A 16 2.77 24.53 -10.63
N GLY A 17 1.56 25.11 -10.65
CA GLY A 17 0.42 24.60 -9.90
C GLY A 17 0.03 23.19 -10.33
N ALA A 18 -0.07 22.94 -11.64
CA ALA A 18 -0.37 21.61 -12.17
C ALA A 18 0.69 20.58 -11.82
N ALA A 19 1.98 20.95 -11.86
CA ALA A 19 3.08 20.08 -11.48
C ALA A 19 3.01 19.67 -10.00
N VAL A 20 2.75 20.62 -9.10
CA VAL A 20 2.61 20.33 -7.66
C VAL A 20 1.41 19.43 -7.39
N ILE A 21 0.25 19.73 -7.98
CA ILE A 21 -0.96 18.90 -7.82
C ILE A 21 -0.70 17.47 -8.30
N THR A 22 -0.05 17.32 -9.46
CA THR A 22 0.28 15.99 -10.03
C THR A 22 1.24 15.22 -9.13
N ALA A 23 2.27 15.87 -8.61
CA ALA A 23 3.22 15.25 -7.69
C ALA A 23 2.53 14.78 -6.40
N CYS A 24 1.71 15.64 -5.79
CA CYS A 24 0.95 15.31 -4.58
C CYS A 24 -0.02 14.14 -4.83
N ALA A 25 -0.77 14.16 -5.92
CA ALA A 25 -1.70 13.09 -6.27
C ALA A 25 -0.97 11.75 -6.50
N THR A 26 0.19 11.79 -7.16
CA THR A 26 1.02 10.61 -7.39
C THR A 26 1.53 10.02 -6.08
N LEU A 27 2.07 10.85 -5.19
CA LEU A 27 2.54 10.40 -3.87
C LEU A 27 1.40 9.83 -3.03
N ALA A 28 0.24 10.49 -3.02
CA ALA A 28 -0.95 10.01 -2.32
C ALA A 28 -1.39 8.63 -2.86
N GLY A 29 -1.41 8.45 -4.19
CA GLY A 29 -1.73 7.17 -4.82
C GLY A 29 -0.76 6.05 -4.46
N LEU A 30 0.55 6.35 -4.40
CA LEU A 30 1.56 5.37 -4.00
C LEU A 30 1.43 4.98 -2.52
N LEU A 31 1.21 5.95 -1.64
CA LEU A 31 0.98 5.70 -0.21
C LEU A 31 -0.28 4.88 0.02
N TRP A 32 -1.38 5.23 -0.64
CA TRP A 32 -2.64 4.50 -0.55
C TRP A 32 -2.48 3.02 -0.95
N ARG A 33 -1.81 2.76 -2.08
CA ARG A 33 -1.51 1.40 -2.53
C ARG A 33 -0.63 0.64 -1.53
N ARG A 34 0.34 1.31 -0.90
CA ARG A 34 1.18 0.71 0.14
C ARG A 34 0.36 0.36 1.39
N MET A 35 -0.54 1.24 1.81
CA MET A 35 -1.41 1.01 2.97
C MET A 35 -2.35 -0.17 2.75
N ILE A 36 -3.01 -0.25 1.58
CA ILE A 36 -3.89 -1.39 1.25
C ILE A 36 -3.12 -2.71 1.29
N ARG A 37 -1.92 -2.76 0.70
CA ARG A 37 -1.09 -3.98 0.75
C ARG A 37 -0.74 -4.36 2.20
N ALA A 38 -0.35 -3.39 3.02
CA ALA A 38 -0.06 -3.63 4.43
C ALA A 38 -1.29 -4.12 5.20
N GLU A 39 -2.48 -3.56 4.95
CA GLU A 39 -3.73 -3.98 5.58
C GLU A 39 -4.08 -5.43 5.21
N VAL A 40 -4.05 -5.79 3.92
CA VAL A 40 -4.31 -7.14 3.45
C VAL A 40 -3.32 -8.13 4.05
N THR A 41 -2.03 -7.81 4.04
CA THR A 41 -0.99 -8.65 4.65
C THR A 41 -1.21 -8.81 6.15
N ASN A 42 -1.52 -7.74 6.88
CA ASN A 42 -1.75 -7.79 8.33
C ASN A 42 -2.98 -8.63 8.69
N HIS A 43 -4.08 -8.48 7.96
CA HIS A 43 -5.26 -9.32 8.16
C HIS A 43 -4.96 -10.79 7.85
N GLY A 44 -4.22 -11.07 6.78
CA GLY A 44 -3.77 -12.42 6.43
C GLY A 44 -2.91 -13.04 7.52
N LEU A 45 -1.91 -12.32 8.02
CA LEU A 45 -1.05 -12.74 9.12
C LEU A 45 -1.86 -13.04 10.38
N TRP A 46 -2.73 -12.11 10.79
CA TRP A 46 -3.56 -12.30 11.98
C TRP A 46 -4.47 -13.53 11.88
N ALA A 47 -5.15 -13.69 10.73
CA ALA A 47 -6.03 -14.83 10.51
C ALA A 47 -5.26 -16.15 10.51
N TYR A 48 -4.11 -16.20 9.84
CA TYR A 48 -3.26 -17.39 9.79
C TYR A 48 -2.67 -17.73 11.17
N THR A 49 -2.15 -16.75 11.90
CA THR A 49 -1.68 -16.96 13.28
C THR A 49 -2.79 -17.48 14.18
N ARG A 50 -4.01 -16.93 14.07
CA ARG A 50 -5.15 -17.42 14.85
C ARG A 50 -5.52 -18.86 14.48
N ASP A 51 -5.46 -19.21 13.19
CA ASP A 51 -5.74 -20.58 12.75
C ASP A 51 -4.68 -21.57 13.24
N LEU A 52 -3.39 -21.18 13.24
CA LEU A 52 -2.31 -21.99 13.83
C LEU A 52 -2.49 -22.20 15.33
N ILE A 53 -2.83 -21.14 16.07
CA ILE A 53 -3.12 -21.23 17.51
C ILE A 53 -4.30 -22.20 17.73
N ASP A 54 -5.39 -22.02 16.99
CA ASP A 54 -6.54 -22.91 17.10
C ASP A 54 -6.20 -24.35 16.71
N HIS A 55 -5.32 -24.56 15.72
CA HIS A 55 -4.85 -25.89 15.33
C HIS A 55 -4.15 -26.61 16.47
N ILE A 56 -3.23 -25.91 17.17
CA ILE A 56 -2.47 -26.44 18.30
C ILE A 56 -3.37 -26.66 19.51
N TYR A 57 -4.12 -25.64 19.91
CA TYR A 57 -4.82 -25.64 21.21
C TYR A 57 -6.21 -26.25 21.18
N ARG A 58 -6.88 -26.30 20.02
CA ARG A 58 -8.17 -27.00 19.88
C ARG A 58 -8.01 -28.43 19.37
N GLY A 59 -6.76 -28.93 19.28
CA GLY A 59 -6.47 -30.32 18.96
C GLY A 59 -6.92 -30.74 17.55
N ARG A 60 -6.79 -29.86 16.56
CA ARG A 60 -7.08 -30.25 15.18
C ARG A 60 -6.08 -31.32 14.73
N ILE A 61 -6.60 -32.41 14.19
CA ILE A 61 -5.78 -33.54 13.75
C ILE A 61 -5.16 -33.23 12.38
N GLY A 62 -3.86 -33.45 12.25
CA GLY A 62 -3.13 -33.30 11.00
C GLY A 62 -1.99 -32.27 11.08
N PRO A 63 -1.23 -32.12 9.98
CA PRO A 63 -0.19 -31.11 9.91
C PRO A 63 -0.80 -29.70 10.05
N PRO A 64 -0.04 -28.73 10.56
CA PRO A 64 -0.49 -27.34 10.60
C PRO A 64 -0.93 -26.84 9.22
N PRO A 65 -1.92 -25.93 9.17
CA PRO A 65 -2.33 -25.29 7.92
C PRO A 65 -1.13 -24.58 7.26
N SER A 66 -1.13 -24.56 5.93
CA SER A 66 -0.12 -23.78 5.18
C SER A 66 -0.46 -22.28 5.18
N PRO A 67 0.54 -21.39 5.08
CA PRO A 67 0.28 -19.96 4.95
C PRO A 67 -0.50 -19.65 3.66
N PRO A 68 -1.44 -18.70 3.68
CA PRO A 68 -2.08 -18.16 2.48
C PRO A 68 -1.04 -17.63 1.47
N ASP A 69 -1.30 -17.81 0.17
CA ASP A 69 -0.34 -17.47 -0.89
C ASP A 69 0.14 -16.02 -0.84
N HIS A 70 -0.75 -15.07 -0.53
CA HIS A 70 -0.42 -13.64 -0.46
C HIS A 70 0.51 -13.25 0.70
N ILE A 71 0.68 -14.10 1.73
CA ILE A 71 1.64 -13.90 2.83
C ILE A 71 2.74 -14.96 2.88
N LYS A 72 2.67 -15.99 2.03
CA LYS A 72 3.60 -17.12 2.03
C LYS A 72 5.06 -16.72 1.81
N HIS A 73 5.28 -15.70 0.98
CA HIS A 73 6.61 -15.15 0.72
C HIS A 73 7.31 -14.70 2.00
N LEU A 74 6.60 -14.10 2.96
CA LEU A 74 7.18 -13.64 4.23
C LEU A 74 7.84 -14.76 5.04
N TYR A 75 7.39 -16.00 4.88
CA TYR A 75 7.97 -17.17 5.54
C TYR A 75 9.11 -17.82 4.75
N GLN A 76 9.27 -17.47 3.48
CA GLN A 76 10.25 -18.05 2.57
C GLN A 76 11.47 -17.14 2.40
N THR A 77 11.24 -15.84 2.23
CA THR A 77 12.27 -14.84 1.92
C THR A 77 12.59 -13.93 3.09
N GLY A 78 11.73 -13.88 4.13
CA GLY A 78 11.87 -12.97 5.27
C GLY A 78 11.41 -11.54 4.99
N ASP A 79 11.39 -11.14 3.71
CA ASP A 79 11.09 -9.80 3.21
C ASP A 79 10.19 -9.85 1.96
#